data_AF-A0A3N5LCK5-F1
#
_entry.id   AF-A0A3N5LCK5-F1
#
_cell.length_a   1.000
_cell.length_b   1.000
_cell.length_c   1.000
_cell.angle_alpha   90.00
_cell.angle_beta   90.00
_cell.angle_gamma   90.00
#
_symmetry.space_group_name_H-M   'P 1'
#
loop_
_entity.id
_entity.type
_entity.pdbx_description
1 polymer ?
#
loop_
_entity_poly.entity_id
_entity_poly.type
_entity_poly.pdbx_seq_one_letter_code
_entity_poly.pdbx_strand_id
1 'polypeptide(L)'
;VERGAEIIGAGFQRQLLDESLSVHRYRYLDLTAPAARVDEAANLARQLGDNLSTPSELALSAPTGADDVWQKRLELAAILETYAGEKRRLGVVDYADLIRLAHELVEEHPELAQRVRSRYRLVVVDEYQDTDPGQRLLLQKLFGDGFPITAVGDPDQTIYEWRGASTSNFAEFPEHFPTGDGRPAATLPLTLNRRSDRAILDAANEIRRRMHADPDLLRPLDEAGAGTVRTAWFRTVGEEAAWIADEILMLHDEEGVPWGHIGVLFRKNRSIAPVREALQAAGIPVDVVSLGGLLSVPEVAELHAWLRAIHDPEDSPAVARILLGGKYRLGLGDLAPLNRWVRAREGERRDVEDAAVPGYPLLEAIDHLDEVEGLSAEARRRLAEFASLYREMLVTAQGVTLSELCRRILDALDAWAEVEALPASAALSARLNLYRFLDRAESWSPLEGRPSLGAFLGYLEALQQDAAAEELDVASLATEEAVTMMTVHRAKGLEWDAVFLPAVAKGT
;
A
#
# COMPACT_ATOMS: atom_id res chain seq x y z
N VAL A 1 -24.76 25.38 7.24
CA VAL A 1 -24.51 23.96 7.55
C VAL A 1 -23.21 23.61 6.87
N GLU A 2 -22.09 23.69 7.58
CA GLU A 2 -20.86 23.04 7.12
C GLU A 2 -21.09 21.54 7.29
N ARG A 3 -21.48 20.89 6.21
CA ARG A 3 -21.32 19.44 6.04
C ARG A 3 -20.29 19.30 4.94
N GLY A 4 -19.02 19.45 5.31
CA GLY A 4 -17.94 19.04 4.42
C GLY A 4 -18.00 17.52 4.34
N ALA A 5 -18.13 16.97 3.14
CA ALA A 5 -18.00 15.53 2.97
C ALA A 5 -16.56 15.13 3.29
N GLU A 6 -16.36 14.05 4.06
CA GLU A 6 -15.03 13.55 4.37
C GLU A 6 -14.54 12.58 3.28
N ILE A 7 -13.25 12.68 2.92
CA ILE A 7 -12.62 11.79 1.94
C ILE A 7 -12.08 10.57 2.66
N ILE A 8 -12.44 9.38 2.19
CA ILE A 8 -12.13 8.11 2.84
C ILE A 8 -10.95 7.42 2.13
N GLY A 9 -10.03 6.87 2.92
CA GLY A 9 -8.93 6.05 2.42
C GLY A 9 -9.35 4.62 2.09
N ALA A 10 -8.47 3.88 1.41
CA ALA A 10 -8.71 2.50 0.99
C ALA A 10 -9.11 1.55 2.13
N GLY A 11 -8.49 1.69 3.30
CA GLY A 11 -8.84 0.87 4.47
C GLY A 11 -10.29 1.06 4.92
N PHE A 12 -10.78 2.30 4.92
CA PHE A 12 -12.17 2.58 5.29
C PHE A 12 -13.16 2.18 4.19
N GLN A 13 -12.78 2.36 2.91
CA GLN A 13 -13.54 1.85 1.78
C GLN A 13 -13.80 0.34 1.90
N ARG A 14 -12.77 -0.46 2.23
CA ARG A 14 -12.92 -1.91 2.44
C ARG A 14 -13.84 -2.23 3.61
N GLN A 15 -13.71 -1.53 4.73
CA GLN A 15 -14.59 -1.74 5.89
C GLN A 15 -16.07 -1.55 5.49
N LEU A 16 -16.40 -0.44 4.82
CA LEU A 16 -17.77 -0.20 4.36
C LEU A 16 -18.24 -1.22 3.33
N LEU A 17 -17.36 -1.69 2.45
CA LEU A 17 -17.69 -2.72 1.47
C LEU A 17 -17.96 -4.07 2.14
N ASP A 18 -17.22 -4.42 3.19
CA ASP A 18 -17.44 -5.64 3.98
C ASP A 18 -18.78 -5.58 4.74
N GLU A 19 -19.07 -4.44 5.36
CA GLU A 19 -20.37 -4.18 5.98
C GLU A 19 -21.51 -4.27 4.94
N SER A 20 -21.30 -3.72 3.73
CA SER A 20 -22.28 -3.76 2.63
C SER A 20 -22.46 -5.16 2.06
N LEU A 21 -21.40 -5.97 2.03
CA LEU A 21 -21.43 -7.38 1.64
C LEU A 21 -22.32 -8.19 2.60
N SER A 22 -22.36 -7.84 3.88
CA SER A 22 -23.14 -8.58 4.88
C SER A 22 -24.67 -8.35 4.79
N VAL A 23 -25.13 -7.40 3.96
CA VAL A 23 -26.54 -6.99 3.90
C VAL A 23 -27.40 -7.94 3.06
N HIS A 24 -26.86 -8.53 1.99
CA HIS A 24 -27.63 -9.31 1.03
C HIS A 24 -27.27 -10.80 1.06
N ARG A 25 -28.14 -11.62 0.44
CA ARG A 25 -27.83 -13.02 0.13
C ARG A 25 -27.43 -13.13 -1.32
N TYR A 26 -26.29 -13.74 -1.57
CA TYR A 26 -25.74 -13.93 -2.91
C TYR A 26 -25.87 -15.39 -3.36
N ARG A 27 -26.15 -15.58 -4.64
CA ARG A 27 -26.30 -16.88 -5.26
C ARG A 27 -25.09 -17.24 -6.11
N TYR A 28 -24.46 -16.27 -6.74
CA TYR A 28 -23.36 -16.48 -7.68
C TYR A 28 -21.99 -16.10 -7.10
N LEU A 29 -21.94 -15.19 -6.13
CA LEU A 29 -20.75 -14.88 -5.35
C LEU A 29 -20.50 -15.97 -4.30
N ASP A 30 -19.30 -16.54 -4.36
CA ASP A 30 -18.81 -17.47 -3.36
C ASP A 30 -18.31 -16.67 -2.14
N LEU A 31 -18.98 -16.86 -1.00
CA LEU A 31 -18.70 -16.17 0.26
C LEU A 31 -17.76 -16.95 1.18
N THR A 32 -17.16 -18.06 0.72
CA THR A 32 -16.13 -18.78 1.50
C THR A 32 -14.86 -17.93 1.73
N ALA A 33 -14.65 -16.91 0.90
CA ALA A 33 -13.56 -15.95 1.00
C ALA A 33 -14.10 -14.51 0.88
N PRO A 34 -14.73 -13.96 1.94
CA PRO A 34 -15.40 -12.65 1.90
C PRO A 34 -14.43 -11.50 1.57
N ALA A 35 -13.20 -11.53 2.11
CA ALA A 35 -12.17 -10.53 1.80
C ALA A 35 -11.87 -10.41 0.29
N ALA A 36 -11.80 -11.55 -0.43
CA ALA A 36 -11.59 -11.55 -1.87
C ALA A 36 -12.77 -10.92 -2.64
N ARG A 37 -14.00 -11.04 -2.11
CA ARG A 37 -15.20 -10.43 -2.70
C ARG A 37 -15.25 -8.92 -2.45
N VAL A 38 -14.81 -8.47 -1.27
CA VAL A 38 -14.60 -7.05 -0.96
C VAL A 38 -13.59 -6.44 -1.94
N ASP A 39 -12.50 -7.14 -2.24
CA ASP A 39 -11.51 -6.69 -3.23
C ASP A 39 -12.07 -6.61 -4.65
N GLU A 40 -12.84 -7.61 -5.07
CA GLU A 40 -13.54 -7.58 -6.36
C GLU A 40 -14.52 -6.40 -6.44
N ALA A 41 -15.28 -6.13 -5.37
CA ALA A 41 -16.19 -4.99 -5.31
C ALA A 41 -15.45 -3.65 -5.34
N ALA A 42 -14.36 -3.50 -4.57
CA ALA A 42 -13.52 -2.31 -4.57
C ALA A 42 -12.91 -2.05 -5.96
N ASN A 43 -12.45 -3.12 -6.63
CA ASN A 43 -11.94 -3.04 -7.99
C ASN A 43 -13.02 -2.57 -8.99
N LEU A 44 -14.23 -3.12 -8.87
CA LEU A 44 -15.35 -2.71 -9.72
C LEU A 44 -15.78 -1.26 -9.45
N ALA A 45 -15.84 -0.84 -8.18
CA ALA A 45 -16.18 0.54 -7.81
C ALA A 45 -15.23 1.55 -8.47
N ARG A 46 -13.93 1.25 -8.43
CA ARG A 46 -12.90 2.06 -9.09
C ARG A 46 -13.11 2.10 -10.61
N GLN A 47 -13.25 0.94 -11.26
CA GLN A 47 -13.48 0.87 -12.70
C GLN A 47 -14.72 1.66 -13.14
N LEU A 48 -15.80 1.62 -12.35
CA LEU A 48 -16.99 2.40 -12.61
C LEU A 48 -16.70 3.91 -12.47
N GLY A 49 -16.01 4.33 -11.41
CA GLY A 49 -15.59 5.73 -11.22
C GLY A 49 -14.70 6.25 -12.35
N ASP A 50 -13.68 5.49 -12.74
CA ASP A 50 -12.74 5.80 -13.83
C ASP A 50 -13.46 5.98 -15.18
N ASN A 51 -14.65 5.38 -15.35
CA ASN A 51 -15.48 5.47 -16.56
C ASN A 51 -16.74 6.34 -16.38
N LEU A 52 -16.82 7.13 -15.30
CA LEU A 52 -18.00 7.95 -14.94
C LEU A 52 -19.32 7.17 -14.97
N SER A 53 -19.26 5.87 -14.68
CA SER A 53 -20.40 4.96 -14.72
C SER A 53 -20.89 4.65 -13.31
N THR A 54 -22.15 4.25 -13.21
CA THR A 54 -22.79 3.84 -11.95
C THR A 54 -23.07 2.33 -11.92
N PRO A 55 -23.25 1.74 -10.72
CA PRO A 55 -23.64 0.33 -10.63
C PRO A 55 -25.00 0.06 -11.31
N SER A 56 -25.94 1.01 -11.24
CA SER A 56 -27.21 0.99 -11.95
C SER A 56 -27.05 0.94 -13.48
N GLU A 57 -26.18 1.76 -14.08
CA GLU A 57 -25.90 1.72 -15.52
C GLU A 57 -25.24 0.41 -15.97
N LEU A 58 -24.32 -0.11 -15.15
CA LEU A 58 -23.73 -1.43 -15.39
C LEU A 58 -24.82 -2.51 -15.45
N ALA A 59 -25.79 -2.47 -14.53
CA ALA A 59 -26.89 -3.42 -14.51
C ALA A 59 -27.79 -3.32 -15.76
N LEU A 60 -28.01 -2.09 -16.27
CA LEU A 60 -28.76 -1.87 -17.51
C LEU A 60 -28.01 -2.33 -18.77
N SER A 61 -26.67 -2.37 -18.71
CA SER A 61 -25.82 -2.84 -19.83
C SER A 61 -25.72 -4.36 -19.96
N ALA A 62 -26.33 -5.12 -19.04
CA ALA A 62 -26.23 -6.57 -19.02
C ALA A 62 -26.82 -7.20 -20.29
N PRO A 63 -26.11 -8.13 -20.95
CA PRO A 63 -26.59 -8.77 -22.17
C PRO A 63 -27.80 -9.68 -21.89
N THR A 64 -28.68 -9.80 -22.88
CA THR A 64 -29.79 -10.75 -22.84
C THR A 64 -29.25 -12.17 -22.74
N GLY A 65 -29.56 -12.88 -21.65
CA GLY A 65 -29.00 -14.20 -21.36
C GLY A 65 -27.64 -14.17 -20.65
N ALA A 66 -27.42 -13.18 -19.78
CA ALA A 66 -26.27 -13.05 -18.89
C ALA A 66 -25.82 -14.40 -18.29
N ASP A 67 -24.58 -14.78 -18.62
CA ASP A 67 -23.89 -15.94 -18.07
C ASP A 67 -23.51 -15.75 -16.59
N ASP A 68 -22.96 -16.78 -15.97
CA ASP A 68 -22.57 -16.75 -14.55
C ASP A 68 -21.57 -15.62 -14.23
N VAL A 69 -20.75 -15.20 -15.20
CA VAL A 69 -19.81 -14.09 -15.04
C VAL A 69 -20.57 -12.76 -14.93
N TRP A 70 -21.54 -12.53 -15.80
CA TRP A 70 -22.42 -11.36 -15.71
C TRP A 70 -23.30 -11.39 -14.47
N GLN A 71 -23.80 -12.55 -14.05
CA GLN A 71 -24.57 -12.67 -12.81
C GLN A 71 -23.73 -12.27 -11.58
N LYS A 72 -22.47 -12.71 -11.51
CA LYS A 72 -21.53 -12.26 -10.47
C LYS A 72 -21.32 -10.74 -10.51
N ARG A 73 -21.14 -10.16 -11.70
CA ARG A 73 -21.00 -8.69 -11.84
C ARG A 73 -22.24 -7.94 -11.36
N LEU A 74 -23.44 -8.46 -11.60
CA LEU A 74 -24.68 -7.86 -11.10
C LEU A 74 -24.79 -7.94 -9.57
N GLU A 75 -24.36 -9.05 -8.97
CA GLU A 75 -24.30 -9.17 -7.51
C GLU A 75 -23.27 -8.21 -6.89
N LEU A 76 -22.11 -8.03 -7.53
CA LEU A 76 -21.14 -6.99 -7.14
C LEU A 76 -21.73 -5.58 -7.29
N ALA A 77 -22.46 -5.29 -8.37
CA ALA A 77 -23.13 -4.00 -8.54
C ALA A 77 -24.15 -3.73 -7.41
N ALA A 78 -24.88 -4.75 -6.96
CA ALA A 78 -25.81 -4.62 -5.83
C ALA A 78 -25.10 -4.28 -4.50
N ILE A 79 -23.92 -4.87 -4.25
CA ILE A 79 -23.04 -4.49 -3.12
C ILE A 79 -22.69 -3.01 -3.23
N LEU A 80 -22.30 -2.55 -4.43
CA LEU A 80 -21.90 -1.17 -4.65
C LEU A 80 -23.04 -0.16 -4.49
N GLU A 81 -24.29 -0.53 -4.79
CA GLU A 81 -25.46 0.31 -4.51
C GLU A 81 -25.69 0.49 -3.00
N THR A 82 -25.52 -0.58 -2.22
CA THR A 82 -25.59 -0.50 -0.74
C THR A 82 -24.45 0.34 -0.19
N TYR A 83 -23.23 0.11 -0.67
CA TYR A 83 -22.05 0.91 -0.34
C TYR A 83 -22.24 2.41 -0.65
N ALA A 84 -22.80 2.74 -1.82
CA ALA A 84 -23.12 4.12 -2.19
C ALA A 84 -24.23 4.73 -1.30
N GLY A 85 -25.17 3.91 -0.82
CA GLY A 85 -26.16 4.29 0.18
C GLY A 85 -25.52 4.65 1.52
N GLU A 86 -24.64 3.78 2.02
CA GLU A 86 -23.91 4.02 3.27
C GLU A 86 -23.02 5.25 3.17
N LYS A 87 -22.22 5.41 2.12
CA LYS A 87 -21.42 6.63 1.89
C LYS A 87 -22.24 7.92 2.02
N ARG A 88 -23.43 7.94 1.40
CA ARG A 88 -24.36 9.08 1.51
C ARG A 88 -24.92 9.29 2.91
N ARG A 89 -25.22 8.21 3.64
CA ARG A 89 -25.67 8.28 5.05
C ARG A 89 -24.59 8.88 5.95
N LEU A 90 -23.34 8.50 5.72
CA LEU A 90 -22.18 8.97 6.47
C LEU A 90 -21.73 10.37 6.07
N GLY A 91 -22.10 10.83 4.88
CA GLY A 91 -21.59 12.08 4.33
C GLY A 91 -20.13 11.97 3.92
N VAL A 92 -19.72 10.82 3.38
CA VAL A 92 -18.33 10.54 2.99
C VAL A 92 -18.23 10.20 1.52
N VAL A 93 -17.05 10.41 0.94
CA VAL A 93 -16.73 10.12 -0.47
C VAL A 93 -15.41 9.38 -0.57
N ASP A 94 -15.29 8.45 -1.51
CA ASP A 94 -14.01 7.82 -1.84
C ASP A 94 -13.33 8.51 -3.03
N TYR A 95 -12.11 8.08 -3.37
CA TYR A 95 -11.37 8.65 -4.48
C TYR A 95 -12.08 8.50 -5.84
N ALA A 96 -12.81 7.40 -6.04
CA ALA A 96 -13.56 7.15 -7.26
C ALA A 96 -14.76 8.12 -7.39
N ASP A 97 -15.38 8.51 -6.27
CA ASP A 97 -16.43 9.52 -6.25
C ASP A 97 -15.92 10.92 -6.61
N LEU A 98 -14.68 11.28 -6.27
CA LEU A 98 -14.20 12.65 -6.44
C LEU A 98 -14.30 13.14 -7.88
N ILE A 99 -13.83 12.31 -8.82
CA ILE A 99 -13.87 12.63 -10.27
C ILE A 99 -15.31 12.56 -10.78
N ARG A 100 -16.04 11.50 -10.42
CA ARG A 100 -17.43 11.29 -10.87
C ARG A 100 -18.35 12.41 -10.41
N LEU A 101 -18.35 12.74 -9.12
CA LEU A 101 -19.17 13.82 -8.54
C LEU A 101 -18.75 15.20 -9.07
N ALA A 102 -17.45 15.44 -9.26
CA ALA A 102 -16.99 16.69 -9.87
C ALA A 102 -17.52 16.84 -11.32
N HIS A 103 -17.48 15.76 -12.10
CA HIS A 103 -18.05 15.75 -13.45
C HIS A 103 -19.56 15.98 -13.43
N GLU A 104 -20.29 15.24 -12.59
CA GLU A 104 -21.74 15.38 -12.40
C GLU A 104 -22.13 16.82 -12.02
N LEU A 105 -21.42 17.44 -11.06
CA LEU A 105 -21.68 18.82 -10.67
C LEU A 105 -21.46 19.82 -11.81
N VAL A 106 -20.41 19.65 -12.62
CA VAL A 106 -20.13 20.55 -13.75
C VAL A 106 -21.12 20.32 -14.89
N GLU A 107 -21.61 19.10 -15.07
CA GLU A 107 -22.66 18.76 -16.03
C GLU A 107 -23.99 19.43 -15.65
N GLU A 108 -24.41 19.31 -14.40
CA GLU A 108 -25.66 19.87 -13.89
C GLU A 108 -25.60 21.40 -13.74
N HIS A 109 -24.42 21.94 -13.44
CA HIS A 109 -24.19 23.37 -13.19
C HIS A 109 -23.06 23.93 -14.08
N PRO A 110 -23.32 24.20 -15.37
CA PRO A 110 -22.30 24.70 -16.32
C PRO A 110 -21.63 26.02 -15.90
N GLU A 111 -22.28 26.83 -15.07
CA GLU A 111 -21.72 28.06 -14.48
C GLU A 111 -20.48 27.78 -13.61
N LEU A 112 -20.35 26.58 -13.05
CA LEU A 112 -19.18 26.17 -12.28
C LEU A 112 -17.93 26.10 -13.16
N ALA A 113 -18.05 25.62 -14.40
CA ALA A 113 -16.93 25.62 -15.35
C ALA A 113 -16.43 27.04 -15.60
N GLN A 114 -17.34 28.01 -15.80
CA GLN A 114 -16.97 29.41 -15.97
C GLN A 114 -16.28 29.98 -14.73
N ARG A 115 -16.76 29.63 -13.53
CA ARG A 115 -16.14 30.04 -12.26
C ARG A 115 -14.73 29.46 -12.07
N VAL A 116 -14.51 28.22 -12.49
CA VAL A 116 -13.18 27.60 -12.47
C VAL A 116 -12.27 28.28 -13.49
N ARG A 117 -12.74 28.47 -14.74
CA ARG A 117 -11.98 29.17 -15.79
C ARG A 117 -11.64 30.61 -15.42
N SER A 118 -12.46 31.32 -14.64
CA SER A 118 -12.16 32.71 -14.24
C SER A 118 -11.05 32.82 -13.18
N ARG A 119 -10.78 31.72 -12.46
CA ARG A 119 -9.71 31.66 -11.45
C ARG A 119 -8.33 31.44 -12.08
N TYR A 120 -8.26 30.77 -13.22
CA TYR A 120 -7.01 30.36 -13.85
C TYR A 120 -6.84 31.02 -15.22
N ARG A 121 -5.60 31.25 -15.64
CA ARG A 121 -5.30 31.80 -16.98
C ARG A 121 -4.79 30.74 -17.96
N LEU A 122 -4.29 29.64 -17.42
CA LEU A 122 -3.66 28.51 -18.10
C LEU A 122 -3.79 27.30 -17.18
N VAL A 123 -3.99 26.12 -17.77
CA VAL A 123 -3.90 24.83 -17.07
C VAL A 123 -2.76 24.03 -17.67
N VAL A 124 -1.93 23.44 -16.80
CA VAL A 124 -0.90 22.48 -17.21
C VAL A 124 -1.26 21.15 -16.59
N VAL A 125 -1.33 20.10 -17.41
CA VAL A 125 -1.61 18.73 -16.98
C VAL A 125 -0.33 17.93 -17.22
N ASP A 126 0.32 17.53 -16.14
CA ASP A 126 1.46 16.62 -16.22
C ASP A 126 0.97 15.17 -16.21
N GLU A 127 1.81 14.24 -16.69
CA GLU A 127 1.53 12.81 -16.74
C GLU A 127 0.20 12.43 -17.43
N TYR A 128 -0.17 13.16 -18.50
CA TYR A 128 -1.46 13.03 -19.16
C TYR A 128 -1.72 11.63 -19.76
N GLN A 129 -0.67 10.85 -20.04
CA GLN A 129 -0.79 9.47 -20.49
C GLN A 129 -1.46 8.55 -19.45
N ASP A 130 -1.39 8.89 -18.16
CA ASP A 130 -2.02 8.11 -17.07
C ASP A 130 -3.43 8.60 -16.73
N THR A 131 -3.95 9.60 -17.46
CA THR A 131 -5.29 10.13 -17.22
C THR A 131 -6.35 9.10 -17.63
N ASP A 132 -7.23 8.75 -16.68
CA ASP A 132 -8.37 7.86 -16.92
C ASP A 132 -9.48 8.56 -17.75
N PRO A 133 -10.44 7.80 -18.33
CA PRO A 133 -11.51 8.37 -19.14
C PRO A 133 -12.33 9.45 -18.42
N GLY A 134 -12.62 9.28 -17.13
CA GLY A 134 -13.42 10.21 -16.36
C GLY A 134 -12.71 11.52 -16.07
N GLN A 135 -11.43 11.47 -15.70
CA GLN A 135 -10.58 12.65 -15.56
C GLN A 135 -10.49 13.43 -16.87
N ARG A 136 -10.30 12.71 -17.99
CA ARG A 136 -10.25 13.32 -19.33
C ARG A 136 -11.56 14.03 -19.66
N LEU A 137 -12.70 13.38 -19.46
CA LEU A 137 -14.02 13.98 -19.74
C LEU A 137 -14.29 15.21 -18.85
N LEU A 138 -13.91 15.14 -17.57
CA LEU A 138 -13.99 16.29 -16.66
C LEU A 138 -13.12 17.46 -17.14
N LEU A 139 -11.87 17.19 -17.55
CA LEU A 139 -10.97 18.20 -18.09
C LEU A 139 -11.53 18.80 -19.38
N GLN A 140 -12.09 18.00 -20.29
CA GLN A 140 -12.73 18.49 -21.51
C GLN A 140 -13.94 19.38 -21.19
N LYS A 141 -14.79 18.98 -20.24
CA LYS A 141 -15.92 19.81 -19.82
C LYS A 141 -15.46 21.15 -19.25
N LEU A 142 -14.41 21.13 -18.43
CA LEU A 142 -13.87 22.31 -17.79
C LEU A 142 -13.05 23.19 -18.73
N PHE A 143 -12.32 22.66 -19.70
CA PHE A 143 -11.29 23.41 -20.45
C PHE A 143 -11.24 23.15 -21.96
N GLY A 144 -12.07 22.24 -22.51
CA GLY A 144 -12.08 21.87 -23.93
C GLY A 144 -12.61 22.95 -24.89
N ASP A 145 -13.22 24.01 -24.38
CA ASP A 145 -13.83 25.09 -25.17
C ASP A 145 -12.82 26.21 -25.53
N GLY A 146 -11.64 25.79 -26.02
CA GLY A 146 -10.57 26.72 -26.42
C GLY A 146 -9.81 27.38 -25.27
N PHE A 147 -9.96 26.90 -24.04
CA PHE A 147 -9.23 27.43 -22.89
C PHE A 147 -7.73 27.10 -23.02
N PRO A 148 -6.81 27.98 -22.61
CA PRO A 148 -5.38 27.67 -22.64
C PRO A 148 -5.05 26.47 -21.74
N ILE A 149 -4.75 25.34 -22.36
CA ILE A 149 -4.35 24.10 -21.68
C ILE A 149 -3.11 23.51 -22.37
N THR A 150 -2.20 22.95 -21.58
CA THR A 150 -1.02 22.25 -22.06
C THR A 150 -0.90 20.93 -21.31
N ALA A 151 -0.84 19.82 -22.04
CA ALA A 151 -0.57 18.51 -21.47
C ALA A 151 0.88 18.10 -21.76
N VAL A 152 1.51 17.46 -20.78
CA VAL A 152 2.84 16.84 -20.87
C VAL A 152 2.68 15.37 -20.53
N GLY A 153 3.45 14.52 -21.20
CA GLY A 153 3.41 13.08 -20.98
C GLY A 153 4.30 12.33 -21.96
N ASP A 154 4.51 11.06 -21.67
CA ASP A 154 5.27 10.11 -22.49
C ASP A 154 4.44 8.83 -22.69
N PRO A 155 3.96 8.55 -23.92
CA PRO A 155 3.17 7.34 -24.20
C PRO A 155 3.87 6.04 -23.76
N ASP A 156 5.20 6.00 -23.77
CA ASP A 156 5.96 4.79 -23.43
C ASP A 156 6.08 4.59 -21.91
N GLN A 157 5.65 5.59 -21.13
CA GLN A 157 5.53 5.54 -19.67
C GLN A 157 4.09 5.27 -19.22
N THR A 158 3.21 4.82 -20.11
CA THR A 158 1.85 4.40 -19.77
C THR A 158 1.90 3.04 -19.06
N ILE A 159 2.06 3.06 -17.74
CA ILE A 159 2.16 1.84 -16.91
C ILE A 159 0.87 1.53 -16.14
N TYR A 160 -0.16 2.36 -16.31
CA TYR A 160 -1.48 2.22 -15.68
C TYR A 160 -2.59 1.80 -16.65
N GLU A 161 -2.25 1.10 -17.75
CA GLU A 161 -3.26 0.62 -18.74
C GLU A 161 -4.40 -0.19 -18.09
N TRP A 162 -4.11 -0.92 -17.01
CA TRP A 162 -5.08 -1.68 -16.24
C TRP A 162 -6.12 -0.81 -15.51
N ARG A 163 -5.88 0.50 -15.36
CA ARG A 163 -6.84 1.52 -14.88
C ARG A 163 -7.63 2.19 -16.01
N GLY A 164 -7.49 1.72 -17.25
CA GLY A 164 -8.15 2.33 -18.41
C GLY A 164 -7.45 3.57 -18.95
N ALA A 165 -6.25 3.90 -18.44
CA ALA A 165 -5.34 4.81 -19.13
C ALA A 165 -5.02 4.22 -20.52
N SER A 166 -5.28 4.99 -21.57
CA SER A 166 -5.05 4.54 -22.94
C SER A 166 -3.96 5.38 -23.58
N THR A 167 -3.02 4.73 -24.27
CA THR A 167 -2.06 5.40 -25.15
C THR A 167 -2.76 6.26 -26.22
N SER A 168 -4.00 5.93 -26.58
CA SER A 168 -4.83 6.75 -27.47
C SER A 168 -5.23 8.10 -26.86
N ASN A 169 -5.36 8.20 -25.53
CA ASN A 169 -5.78 9.45 -24.86
C ASN A 169 -4.80 10.59 -25.18
N PHE A 170 -3.49 10.28 -25.16
CA PHE A 170 -2.43 11.24 -25.46
C PHE A 170 -2.43 11.63 -26.94
N ALA A 171 -2.58 10.65 -27.84
CA ALA A 171 -2.64 10.88 -29.28
C ALA A 171 -3.85 11.74 -29.70
N GLU A 172 -4.98 11.58 -29.01
CA GLU A 172 -6.23 12.30 -29.27
C GLU A 172 -6.29 13.68 -28.55
N PHE A 173 -5.30 14.04 -27.74
CA PHE A 173 -5.27 15.34 -27.04
C PHE A 173 -5.55 16.55 -27.97
N PRO A 174 -4.96 16.64 -29.18
CA PRO A 174 -5.26 17.73 -30.10
C PRO A 174 -6.73 17.88 -30.47
N GLU A 175 -7.47 16.77 -30.53
CA GLU A 175 -8.91 16.76 -30.86
C GLU A 175 -9.76 17.03 -29.62
N HIS A 176 -9.32 16.56 -28.45
CA HIS A 176 -9.98 16.77 -27.17
C HIS A 176 -9.96 18.23 -26.70
N PHE A 177 -8.87 18.95 -26.99
CA PHE A 177 -8.64 20.32 -26.55
C PHE A 177 -8.27 21.23 -27.74
N PRO A 178 -9.22 21.51 -28.64
CA PRO A 178 -8.96 22.40 -29.76
C PRO A 178 -8.67 23.83 -29.27
N THR A 179 -7.97 24.61 -30.08
CA THR A 179 -7.78 26.05 -29.84
C THR A 179 -9.11 26.80 -29.97
N GLY A 180 -9.20 28.03 -29.45
CA GLY A 180 -10.44 28.82 -29.49
C GLY A 180 -11.02 29.13 -30.87
N ASP A 181 -10.26 28.87 -31.95
CA ASP A 181 -10.70 28.93 -33.35
C ASP A 181 -11.07 27.55 -33.93
N GLY A 182 -11.14 26.51 -33.10
CA GLY A 182 -11.57 25.15 -33.46
C GLY A 182 -10.49 24.29 -34.15
N ARG A 183 -9.24 24.75 -34.23
CA ARG A 183 -8.14 23.94 -34.78
C ARG A 183 -7.60 22.96 -33.73
N PRO A 184 -7.06 21.80 -34.15
CA PRO A 184 -6.42 20.88 -33.22
C PRO A 184 -5.23 21.53 -32.50
N ALA A 185 -4.98 21.15 -31.25
CA ALA A 185 -3.82 21.64 -30.50
C ALA A 185 -2.50 21.25 -31.18
N ALA A 186 -1.46 22.06 -30.96
CA ALA A 186 -0.12 21.74 -31.45
C ALA A 186 0.56 20.68 -30.57
N THR A 187 1.21 19.71 -31.19
CA THR A 187 2.06 18.71 -30.52
C THR A 187 3.54 19.10 -30.68
N LEU A 188 4.28 19.17 -29.58
CA LEU A 188 5.69 19.54 -29.55
C LEU A 188 6.52 18.41 -28.93
N PRO A 189 7.31 17.66 -29.72
CA PRO A 189 8.11 16.56 -29.19
C PRO A 189 9.35 17.07 -28.45
N LEU A 190 9.60 16.53 -27.25
CA LEU A 190 10.82 16.76 -26.48
C LEU A 190 11.70 15.52 -26.55
N THR A 191 12.72 15.56 -27.41
CA THR A 191 13.64 14.42 -27.60
C THR A 191 14.96 14.58 -26.87
N LEU A 192 15.24 15.73 -26.24
CA LEU A 192 16.50 15.97 -25.54
C LEU A 192 16.40 15.53 -24.07
N ASN A 193 17.05 14.42 -23.73
CA ASN A 193 17.14 13.90 -22.38
C ASN A 193 18.22 14.64 -21.59
N ARG A 194 17.84 15.14 -20.41
CA ARG A 194 18.71 15.90 -19.50
C ARG A 194 19.11 15.14 -18.24
N ARG A 195 18.59 13.93 -18.04
CA ARG A 195 18.71 13.13 -16.81
C ARG A 195 19.79 12.08 -16.91
N SER A 196 19.84 11.37 -18.02
CA SER A 196 20.56 10.11 -18.16
C SER A 196 21.77 10.26 -19.07
N ASP A 197 22.85 9.64 -18.65
CA ASP A 197 24.07 9.51 -19.44
C ASP A 197 23.87 8.63 -20.69
N ARG A 198 24.82 8.75 -21.61
CA ARG A 198 24.73 8.20 -22.97
C ARG A 198 24.47 6.69 -22.99
N ALA A 199 25.20 5.90 -22.21
CA ALA A 199 25.04 4.44 -22.19
C ALA A 199 23.65 3.99 -21.67
N ILE A 200 23.09 4.71 -20.70
CA ILE A 200 21.75 4.44 -20.16
C ILE A 200 20.70 4.76 -21.22
N LEU A 201 20.86 5.90 -21.90
CA LEU A 201 19.94 6.33 -22.94
C LEU A 201 19.98 5.42 -24.18
N ASP A 202 21.15 4.92 -24.55
CA ASP A 202 21.32 3.95 -25.63
C ASP A 202 20.57 2.64 -25.32
N ALA A 203 20.67 2.15 -24.09
CA ALA A 203 19.93 0.97 -23.64
C ALA A 203 18.40 1.21 -23.67
N ALA A 204 17.94 2.37 -23.19
CA ALA A 204 16.52 2.73 -23.22
C ALA A 204 15.98 2.83 -24.66
N ASN A 205 16.71 3.50 -25.56
CA ASN A 205 16.34 3.62 -26.97
C ASN A 205 16.29 2.25 -27.68
N GLU A 206 17.19 1.32 -27.34
CA GLU A 206 17.15 -0.03 -27.89
C GLU A 206 15.90 -0.81 -27.46
N ILE A 207 15.43 -0.61 -26.22
CA ILE A 207 14.15 -1.16 -25.76
C ILE A 207 12.99 -0.56 -26.56
N ARG A 208 12.96 0.77 -26.73
CA ARG A 208 11.90 1.47 -27.48
C ARG A 208 11.78 1.00 -28.93
N ARG A 209 12.91 0.76 -29.62
CA ARG A 209 12.92 0.20 -30.99
C ARG A 209 12.27 -1.17 -31.10
N ARG A 210 12.23 -1.95 -30.01
CA ARG A 210 11.59 -3.27 -29.99
C ARG A 210 10.11 -3.20 -29.68
N MET A 211 9.67 -2.13 -29.02
CA MET A 211 8.28 -1.91 -28.64
C MET A 211 7.49 -1.19 -29.75
N HIS A 212 8.15 -0.30 -30.50
CA HIS A 212 7.50 0.55 -31.49
C HIS A 212 8.17 0.43 -32.86
N ALA A 213 7.37 0.51 -33.92
CA ALA A 213 7.87 0.38 -35.30
C ALA A 213 8.71 1.59 -35.75
N ASP A 214 8.41 2.80 -35.25
CA ASP A 214 9.10 4.05 -35.60
C ASP A 214 9.10 5.04 -34.40
N PRO A 215 9.93 4.81 -33.36
CA PRO A 215 9.94 5.65 -32.17
C PRO A 215 10.78 6.93 -32.33
N ASP A 216 10.28 8.05 -31.81
CA ASP A 216 11.05 9.29 -31.64
C ASP A 216 12.17 9.09 -30.61
N LEU A 217 13.38 8.75 -31.06
CA LEU A 217 14.48 8.42 -30.16
C LEU A 217 14.94 9.61 -29.31
N LEU A 218 15.28 9.30 -28.05
CA LEU A 218 15.83 10.27 -27.12
C LEU A 218 17.31 10.54 -27.45
N ARG A 219 17.71 11.80 -27.33
CA ARG A 219 19.06 12.30 -27.59
C ARG A 219 19.66 12.81 -26.28
N PRO A 220 20.92 12.48 -25.97
CA PRO A 220 21.57 12.98 -24.77
C PRO A 220 21.90 14.48 -24.92
N LEU A 221 22.05 15.18 -23.80
CA LEU A 221 22.72 16.49 -23.77
C LEU A 221 24.17 16.38 -24.27
N ASP A 222 24.70 17.50 -24.76
CA ASP A 222 26.10 17.56 -25.18
C ASP A 222 27.04 17.28 -23.99
N GLU A 223 26.65 17.76 -22.81
CA GLU A 223 27.36 17.58 -21.54
C GLU A 223 27.13 16.22 -20.87
N ALA A 224 26.24 15.37 -21.41
CA ALA A 224 25.95 14.07 -20.81
C ALA A 224 27.22 13.20 -20.76
N GLY A 225 27.45 12.60 -19.60
CA GLY A 225 28.55 11.69 -19.35
C GLY A 225 28.41 10.40 -20.15
N ALA A 226 29.45 9.55 -20.05
CA ALA A 226 29.42 8.25 -20.70
C ALA A 226 28.35 7.34 -20.05
N GLY A 227 28.25 7.38 -18.71
CA GLY A 227 27.45 6.45 -17.91
C GLY A 227 27.87 5.00 -18.08
N THR A 228 27.28 4.12 -17.28
CA THR A 228 27.50 2.68 -17.42
C THR A 228 26.21 1.91 -17.21
N VAL A 229 26.00 0.87 -18.01
CA VAL A 229 24.95 -0.14 -17.80
C VAL A 229 25.63 -1.48 -17.65
N ARG A 230 25.48 -2.11 -16.48
CA ARG A 230 26.07 -3.42 -16.17
C ARG A 230 24.95 -4.44 -16.00
N THR A 231 25.22 -5.67 -16.44
CA THR A 231 24.34 -6.82 -16.20
C THR A 231 25.15 -7.93 -15.58
N ALA A 232 24.56 -8.61 -14.60
CA ALA A 232 25.17 -9.71 -13.88
C ALA A 232 24.14 -10.84 -13.71
N TRP A 233 24.63 -12.08 -13.69
CA TRP A 233 23.79 -13.28 -13.56
C TRP A 233 24.23 -14.07 -12.34
N PHE A 234 23.28 -14.48 -11.52
CA PHE A 234 23.50 -15.19 -10.27
C PHE A 234 22.75 -16.52 -10.27
N ARG A 235 23.23 -17.49 -9.48
CA ARG A 235 22.56 -18.79 -9.35
C ARG A 235 21.44 -18.75 -8.32
N THR A 236 21.54 -17.83 -7.35
CA THR A 236 20.56 -17.70 -6.27
C THR A 236 20.21 -16.24 -5.99
N VAL A 237 19.04 -16.02 -5.40
CA VAL A 237 18.58 -14.69 -4.95
C VAL A 237 19.51 -14.11 -3.87
N GLY A 238 20.08 -14.97 -3.02
CA GLY A 238 21.03 -14.53 -1.99
C GLY A 238 22.37 -14.04 -2.58
N GLU A 239 22.88 -14.70 -3.62
CA GLU A 239 24.07 -14.24 -4.35
C GLU A 239 23.82 -12.88 -5.02
N GLU A 240 22.66 -12.70 -5.65
CA GLU A 240 22.27 -11.42 -6.26
C GLU A 240 22.16 -10.31 -5.21
N ALA A 241 21.49 -10.58 -4.08
CA ALA A 241 21.32 -9.63 -2.99
C ALA A 241 22.67 -9.21 -2.36
N ALA A 242 23.58 -10.16 -2.14
CA ALA A 242 24.92 -9.88 -1.63
C ALA A 242 25.73 -9.03 -2.61
N TRP A 243 25.69 -9.36 -3.91
CA TRP A 243 26.37 -8.56 -4.93
C TRP A 243 25.83 -7.13 -5.01
N ILE A 244 24.51 -6.94 -4.91
CA ILE A 244 23.91 -5.59 -4.85
C ILE A 244 24.45 -4.81 -3.64
N ALA A 245 24.55 -5.45 -2.48
CA ALA A 245 25.10 -4.81 -1.28
C ALA A 245 26.57 -4.38 -1.45
N ASP A 246 27.39 -5.27 -2.02
CA ASP A 246 28.81 -5.00 -2.28
C ASP A 246 29.00 -3.83 -3.27
N GLU A 247 28.20 -3.78 -4.34
CA GLU A 247 28.27 -2.69 -5.33
C GLU A 247 27.78 -1.37 -4.75
N ILE A 248 26.74 -1.39 -3.91
CA ILE A 248 26.24 -0.19 -3.22
C ILE A 248 27.30 0.36 -2.25
N LEU A 249 27.99 -0.51 -1.50
CA LEU A 249 29.10 -0.11 -0.64
C LEU A 249 30.25 0.51 -1.44
N MET A 250 30.65 -0.12 -2.55
CA MET A 250 31.70 0.42 -3.42
C MET A 250 31.32 1.82 -3.95
N LEU A 251 30.09 2.01 -4.42
CA LEU A 251 29.60 3.32 -4.87
C LEU A 251 29.63 4.37 -3.75
N HIS A 252 29.26 4.00 -2.53
CA HIS A 252 29.25 4.93 -1.40
C HIS A 252 30.67 5.24 -0.89
N ASP A 253 31.47 4.21 -0.63
CA ASP A 253 32.77 4.32 0.04
C ASP A 253 33.88 4.79 -0.90
N GLU A 254 33.89 4.32 -2.16
CA GLU A 254 34.95 4.64 -3.13
C GLU A 254 34.58 5.81 -4.05
N GLU A 255 33.33 5.86 -4.52
CA GLU A 255 32.86 6.90 -5.44
C GLU A 255 32.15 8.08 -4.75
N GLY A 256 31.85 7.96 -3.45
CA GLY A 256 31.27 9.03 -2.64
C GLY A 256 29.80 9.31 -2.92
N VAL A 257 29.06 8.36 -3.50
CA VAL A 257 27.63 8.51 -3.80
C VAL A 257 26.81 8.50 -2.50
N PRO A 258 26.03 9.53 -2.18
CA PRO A 258 25.19 9.54 -0.97
C PRO A 258 24.14 8.42 -0.99
N TRP A 259 23.75 7.91 0.18
CA TRP A 259 22.75 6.84 0.27
C TRP A 259 21.42 7.20 -0.41
N GLY A 260 20.92 8.42 -0.19
CA GLY A 260 19.69 8.91 -0.82
C GLY A 260 19.74 9.01 -2.34
N HIS A 261 20.93 8.95 -2.95
CA HIS A 261 21.13 8.99 -4.40
C HIS A 261 21.20 7.59 -5.03
N ILE A 262 20.90 6.55 -4.25
CA ILE A 262 20.87 5.15 -4.71
C ILE A 262 19.45 4.59 -4.58
N GLY A 263 18.92 4.08 -5.70
CA GLY A 263 17.61 3.44 -5.77
C GLY A 263 17.70 1.95 -6.11
N VAL A 264 16.93 1.11 -5.41
CA VAL A 264 16.76 -0.31 -5.74
C VAL A 264 15.29 -0.56 -6.10
N LEU A 265 15.03 -0.88 -7.37
CA LEU A 265 13.67 -0.93 -7.91
C LEU A 265 13.24 -2.36 -8.22
N PHE A 266 12.10 -2.76 -7.67
CA PHE A 266 11.59 -4.13 -7.74
C PHE A 266 10.34 -4.24 -8.62
N ARG A 267 10.15 -5.38 -9.29
CA ARG A 267 8.88 -5.66 -9.98
C ARG A 267 7.75 -6.04 -9.00
N LYS A 268 8.08 -6.76 -7.94
CA LYS A 268 7.15 -7.27 -6.91
C LYS A 268 7.71 -7.08 -5.51
N ASN A 269 6.84 -6.76 -4.55
CA ASN A 269 7.21 -6.53 -3.15
C ASN A 269 7.92 -7.71 -2.49
N ARG A 270 7.55 -8.95 -2.84
CA ARG A 270 8.18 -10.16 -2.27
C ARG A 270 9.69 -10.25 -2.50
N SER A 271 10.21 -9.56 -3.52
CA SER A 271 11.64 -9.55 -3.85
C SER A 271 12.44 -8.53 -3.02
N ILE A 272 11.77 -7.65 -2.27
CA ILE A 272 12.41 -6.62 -1.43
C ILE A 272 13.13 -7.27 -0.25
N ALA A 273 12.49 -8.24 0.42
CA ALA A 273 12.99 -8.78 1.68
C ALA A 273 14.41 -9.37 1.60
N PRO A 274 14.75 -10.23 0.60
CA PRO A 274 16.11 -10.78 0.50
C PRO A 274 17.19 -9.73 0.28
N VAL A 275 16.91 -8.71 -0.53
CA VAL A 275 17.86 -7.62 -0.79
C VAL A 275 17.98 -6.73 0.45
N ARG A 276 16.87 -6.40 1.12
CA ARG A 276 16.87 -5.63 2.35
C ARG A 276 17.73 -6.29 3.42
N GLU A 277 17.57 -7.59 3.63
CA GLU A 277 18.35 -8.36 4.60
C GLU A 277 19.85 -8.31 4.28
N ALA A 278 20.24 -8.43 3.02
CA ALA A 278 21.64 -8.31 2.60
C ALA A 278 22.20 -6.90 2.85
N LEU A 279 21.45 -5.85 2.51
CA LEU A 279 21.85 -4.47 2.76
C LEU A 279 22.00 -4.18 4.25
N GLN A 280 21.04 -4.62 5.07
CA GLN A 280 21.10 -4.47 6.53
C GLN A 280 22.28 -5.25 7.13
N ALA A 281 22.56 -6.47 6.66
CA ALA A 281 23.71 -7.25 7.09
C ALA A 281 25.05 -6.59 6.75
N ALA A 282 25.09 -5.85 5.63
CA ALA A 282 26.22 -5.02 5.21
C ALA A 282 26.31 -3.66 5.94
N GLY A 283 25.35 -3.34 6.83
CA GLY A 283 25.32 -2.07 7.56
C GLY A 283 24.84 -0.88 6.73
N ILE A 284 24.20 -1.11 5.59
CA ILE A 284 23.69 -0.06 4.70
C ILE A 284 22.32 0.41 5.22
N PRO A 285 22.11 1.72 5.43
CA PRO A 285 20.81 2.26 5.82
C PRO A 285 19.83 2.14 4.64
N VAL A 286 18.64 1.60 4.91
CA VAL A 286 17.61 1.36 3.89
C VAL A 286 16.29 2.01 4.30
N ASP A 287 15.61 2.58 3.31
CA ASP A 287 14.24 3.04 3.43
C ASP A 287 13.32 2.26 2.48
N VAL A 288 12.34 1.55 3.04
CA VAL A 288 11.36 0.79 2.27
C VAL A 288 10.05 1.58 2.24
N VAL A 289 9.71 2.07 1.05
CA VAL A 289 8.49 2.86 0.85
C VAL A 289 7.31 1.89 0.62
N SER A 290 6.83 1.24 1.69
CA SER A 290 5.53 0.52 1.74
C SER A 290 5.10 0.28 3.19
N LEU A 291 3.82 0.53 3.49
CA LEU A 291 3.22 0.27 4.81
C LEU A 291 3.07 -1.24 5.11
N GLY A 292 2.85 -2.07 4.09
CA GLY A 292 2.88 -3.53 4.23
C GLY A 292 4.27 -4.01 4.64
N GLY A 293 5.32 -3.36 4.11
CA GLY A 293 6.70 -3.52 4.55
C GLY A 293 6.92 -3.05 5.99
N LEU A 294 6.34 -1.91 6.38
CA LEU A 294 6.47 -1.33 7.72
C LEU A 294 5.96 -2.29 8.80
N LEU A 295 4.80 -2.92 8.64
CA LEU A 295 4.25 -3.84 9.64
C LEU A 295 5.03 -5.17 9.78
N SER A 296 5.98 -5.43 8.87
CA SER A 296 6.83 -6.62 8.88
C SER A 296 8.19 -6.40 9.54
N VAL A 297 8.63 -5.15 9.72
CA VAL A 297 9.93 -4.86 10.34
C VAL A 297 9.89 -5.27 11.83
N PRO A 298 10.96 -5.86 12.38
CA PRO A 298 10.95 -6.45 13.72
C PRO A 298 10.35 -5.55 14.80
N GLU A 299 10.80 -4.29 14.84
CA GLU A 299 10.43 -3.27 15.82
C GLU A 299 8.95 -2.87 15.76
N VAL A 300 8.36 -2.73 14.57
CA VAL A 300 6.93 -2.42 14.42
C VAL A 300 6.08 -3.67 14.58
N ALA A 301 6.56 -4.82 14.11
CA ALA A 301 5.82 -6.07 14.14
C ALA A 301 5.63 -6.61 15.57
N GLU A 302 6.56 -6.33 16.49
CA GLU A 302 6.36 -6.62 17.92
C GLU A 302 5.31 -5.71 18.54
N LEU A 303 5.36 -4.40 18.29
CA LEU A 303 4.31 -3.45 18.70
C LEU A 303 2.94 -3.85 18.15
N HIS A 304 2.86 -4.20 16.86
CA HIS A 304 1.63 -4.63 16.21
C HIS A 304 1.07 -5.92 16.85
N ALA A 305 1.93 -6.88 17.22
CA ALA A 305 1.50 -8.08 17.92
C ALA A 305 0.90 -7.78 19.30
N TRP A 306 1.47 -6.82 20.04
CA TRP A 306 0.88 -6.36 21.31
C TRP A 306 -0.50 -5.74 21.11
N LEU A 307 -0.66 -4.87 20.11
CA LEU A 307 -1.94 -4.27 19.78
C LEU A 307 -3.00 -5.34 19.42
N ARG A 308 -2.61 -6.34 18.62
CA ARG A 308 -3.48 -7.48 18.27
C ARG A 308 -3.87 -8.29 19.49
N ALA A 309 -2.92 -8.68 20.34
CA ALA A 309 -3.20 -9.45 21.56
C ALA A 309 -4.10 -8.70 22.55
N ILE A 310 -3.96 -7.37 22.68
CA ILE A 310 -4.82 -6.53 23.52
C ILE A 310 -6.25 -6.46 22.96
N HIS A 311 -6.39 -6.44 21.64
CA HIS A 311 -7.70 -6.36 20.98
C HIS A 311 -8.44 -7.70 20.96
N ASP A 312 -7.73 -8.74 20.54
CA ASP A 312 -8.24 -10.09 20.36
C ASP A 312 -7.42 -11.07 21.22
N PRO A 313 -7.95 -11.45 22.39
CA PRO A 313 -7.32 -12.45 23.26
C PRO A 313 -7.16 -13.83 22.61
N GLU A 314 -7.88 -14.13 21.51
CA GLU A 314 -7.80 -15.41 20.81
C GLU A 314 -6.63 -15.49 19.81
N ASP A 315 -5.96 -14.36 19.54
CA ASP A 315 -4.85 -14.24 18.59
C ASP A 315 -3.55 -14.88 19.11
N SER A 316 -3.54 -16.21 19.14
CA SER A 316 -2.41 -17.03 19.57
C SER A 316 -1.13 -16.78 18.75
N PRO A 317 -1.17 -16.55 17.43
CA PRO A 317 0.01 -16.12 16.67
C PRO A 317 0.64 -14.82 17.17
N ALA A 318 -0.15 -13.80 17.48
CA ALA A 318 0.36 -12.54 18.03
C ALA A 318 1.01 -12.75 19.41
N VAL A 319 0.34 -13.49 20.31
CA VAL A 319 0.88 -13.82 21.64
C VAL A 319 2.18 -14.62 21.53
N ALA A 320 2.23 -15.64 20.66
CA ALA A 320 3.43 -16.43 20.44
C ALA A 320 4.60 -15.57 19.95
N ARG A 321 4.34 -14.61 19.04
CA ARG A 321 5.38 -13.68 18.57
C ARG A 321 5.98 -12.87 19.71
N ILE A 322 5.14 -12.33 20.60
CA ILE A 322 5.61 -11.56 21.77
C ILE A 322 6.50 -12.42 22.67
N LEU A 323 6.06 -13.65 22.97
CA LEU A 323 6.78 -14.57 23.85
C LEU A 323 8.13 -15.03 23.27
N LEU A 324 8.21 -15.17 21.95
CA LEU A 324 9.46 -15.46 21.23
C LEU A 324 10.36 -14.22 21.09
N GLY A 325 9.83 -13.01 21.35
CA GLY A 325 10.49 -11.71 21.16
C GLY A 325 11.65 -11.41 22.11
N GLY A 326 12.28 -10.24 21.91
CA GLY A 326 13.54 -9.84 22.55
C GLY A 326 13.49 -9.79 24.08
N LYS A 327 12.32 -9.42 24.63
CA LYS A 327 12.09 -9.31 26.07
C LYS A 327 11.97 -10.65 26.79
N TYR A 328 11.16 -11.58 26.26
CA TYR A 328 10.87 -12.85 26.93
C TYR A 328 11.74 -14.00 26.45
N ARG A 329 12.19 -14.01 25.19
CA ARG A 329 13.13 -15.01 24.63
C ARG A 329 12.76 -16.45 24.99
N LEU A 330 11.47 -16.80 24.97
CA LEU A 330 11.03 -18.16 25.20
C LEU A 330 11.22 -18.96 23.93
N GLY A 331 11.73 -20.20 24.04
CA GLY A 331 11.86 -21.07 22.88
C GLY A 331 10.56 -21.82 22.57
N LEU A 332 10.47 -22.42 21.37
CA LEU A 332 9.36 -23.33 21.04
C LEU A 332 9.21 -24.49 22.04
N GLY A 333 10.32 -24.92 22.65
CA GLY A 333 10.32 -25.92 23.72
C GLY A 333 9.66 -25.44 25.01
N ASP A 334 9.81 -24.15 25.36
CA ASP A 334 9.17 -23.55 26.53
C ASP A 334 7.67 -23.32 26.32
N LEU A 335 7.24 -23.10 25.06
CA LEU A 335 5.83 -22.94 24.69
C LEU A 335 5.10 -24.27 24.47
N ALA A 336 5.83 -25.36 24.18
CA ALA A 336 5.24 -26.68 23.95
C ALA A 336 4.36 -27.19 25.11
N PRO A 337 4.73 -27.03 26.40
CA PRO A 337 3.85 -27.31 27.54
C PRO A 337 2.50 -26.58 27.50
N LEU A 338 2.48 -25.29 27.15
CA LEU A 338 1.24 -24.51 27.03
C LEU A 338 0.34 -25.08 25.93
N ASN A 339 0.92 -25.36 24.76
CA ASN A 339 0.18 -25.96 23.65
C ASN A 339 -0.36 -27.35 23.98
N ARG A 340 0.38 -28.18 24.74
CA ARG A 340 -0.12 -29.49 25.19
C ARG A 340 -1.29 -29.35 26.16
N TRP A 341 -1.20 -28.41 27.09
CA TRP A 341 -2.26 -28.13 28.05
C TRP A 341 -3.55 -27.66 27.34
N VAL A 342 -3.44 -26.76 26.37
CA VAL A 342 -4.55 -26.32 25.51
C VAL A 342 -5.19 -27.52 24.78
N ARG A 343 -4.38 -28.36 24.13
CA ARG A 343 -4.87 -29.51 23.34
C ARG A 343 -5.55 -30.57 24.20
N ALA A 344 -5.08 -30.80 25.42
CA ALA A 344 -5.70 -31.75 26.34
C ALA A 344 -7.15 -31.35 26.66
N ARG A 345 -7.41 -30.06 26.88
CA ARG A 345 -8.75 -29.53 27.18
C ARG A 345 -9.66 -29.42 25.95
N GLU A 346 -9.11 -29.24 24.75
CA GLU A 346 -9.87 -29.37 23.50
C GLU A 346 -10.38 -30.79 23.26
N GLY A 347 -9.56 -31.80 23.59
CA GLY A 347 -9.94 -33.20 23.47
C GLY A 347 -11.12 -33.57 24.37
N GLU A 348 -11.17 -33.01 25.57
CA GLU A 348 -12.24 -33.24 26.56
C GLU A 348 -13.59 -32.59 26.19
N ARG A 349 -13.59 -31.52 25.36
CA ARG A 349 -14.82 -30.84 24.93
C ARG A 349 -15.45 -31.39 23.64
N ARG A 350 -14.71 -32.16 22.83
CA ARG A 350 -15.24 -32.77 21.59
C ARG A 350 -16.26 -33.89 21.81
N ASP A 351 -16.40 -34.39 23.03
CA ASP A 351 -17.42 -35.39 23.40
C ASP A 351 -18.81 -34.79 23.68
N VAL A 352 -18.99 -33.47 23.51
CA VAL A 352 -20.27 -32.76 23.57
C VAL A 352 -20.57 -32.19 22.17
N GLU A 353 -21.76 -32.48 21.63
CA GLU A 353 -22.18 -32.32 20.21
C GLU A 353 -22.19 -30.89 19.61
N ASP A 354 -21.35 -29.94 20.06
CA ASP A 354 -21.26 -28.58 19.50
C ASP A 354 -19.90 -28.31 18.84
N ALA A 355 -19.74 -28.82 17.62
CA ALA A 355 -18.50 -28.76 16.84
C ALA A 355 -18.35 -27.45 16.01
N ALA A 356 -18.45 -26.28 16.66
CA ALA A 356 -18.31 -24.99 15.95
C ALA A 356 -17.52 -23.89 16.70
N VAL A 357 -16.74 -24.21 17.74
CA VAL A 357 -15.88 -23.22 18.43
C VAL A 357 -14.40 -23.51 18.14
N PRO A 358 -13.66 -22.61 17.46
CA PRO A 358 -12.21 -22.72 17.26
C PRO A 358 -11.44 -22.68 18.59
N GLY A 359 -10.21 -23.21 18.55
CA GLY A 359 -9.42 -23.65 19.71
C GLY A 359 -9.03 -22.59 20.74
N TYR A 360 -8.63 -23.05 21.92
CA TYR A 360 -8.37 -22.16 23.06
C TYR A 360 -7.15 -21.24 22.83
N PRO A 361 -7.20 -20.00 23.36
CA PRO A 361 -6.10 -19.07 23.22
C PRO A 361 -4.90 -19.43 24.08
N LEU A 362 -3.70 -19.20 23.58
CA LEU A 362 -2.45 -19.32 24.35
C LEU A 362 -2.47 -18.52 25.66
N LEU A 363 -3.22 -17.41 25.71
CA LEU A 363 -3.42 -16.59 26.90
C LEU A 363 -4.13 -17.32 28.05
N GLU A 364 -5.07 -18.23 27.77
CA GLU A 364 -5.75 -18.98 28.84
C GLU A 364 -4.78 -19.92 29.56
N ALA A 365 -3.88 -20.59 28.83
CA ALA A 365 -2.84 -21.41 29.43
C ALA A 365 -1.88 -20.58 30.32
N ILE A 366 -1.71 -19.30 29.99
CA ILE A 366 -0.88 -18.36 30.75
C ILE A 366 -1.60 -17.86 32.02
N ASP A 367 -2.92 -17.82 32.04
CA ASP A 367 -3.68 -17.55 33.27
C ASP A 367 -3.70 -18.77 34.22
N HIS A 368 -3.46 -19.98 33.69
CA HIS A 368 -3.44 -21.25 34.44
C HIS A 368 -2.04 -21.88 34.57
N LEU A 369 -0.96 -21.08 34.66
CA LEU A 369 0.44 -21.60 34.70
C LEU A 369 0.75 -22.62 35.81
N ASP A 370 -0.03 -22.61 36.90
CA ASP A 370 0.10 -23.57 38.00
C ASP A 370 -0.39 -24.97 37.61
N GLU A 371 -1.32 -25.06 36.65
CA GLU A 371 -1.88 -26.30 36.12
C GLU A 371 -1.09 -26.84 34.92
N VAL A 372 -0.19 -26.03 34.35
CA VAL A 372 0.65 -26.42 33.21
C VAL A 372 1.88 -27.19 33.70
N GLU A 373 1.88 -28.50 33.44
CA GLU A 373 3.01 -29.37 33.75
C GLU A 373 4.13 -29.29 32.68
N GLY A 374 5.38 -29.42 33.12
CA GLY A 374 6.55 -29.47 32.23
C GLY A 374 7.13 -28.13 31.81
N LEU A 375 6.72 -27.02 32.44
CA LEU A 375 7.38 -25.72 32.33
C LEU A 375 8.66 -25.68 33.18
N SER A 376 9.73 -25.09 32.64
CA SER A 376 10.91 -24.75 33.42
C SER A 376 10.60 -23.61 34.40
N ALA A 377 11.36 -23.48 35.48
CA ALA A 377 11.19 -22.39 36.43
C ALA A 377 11.38 -21.01 35.77
N GLU A 378 12.31 -20.92 34.82
CA GLU A 378 12.56 -19.70 34.05
C GLU A 378 11.41 -19.39 33.07
N ALA A 379 10.89 -20.39 32.36
CA ALA A 379 9.73 -20.20 31.49
C ALA A 379 8.52 -19.73 32.31
N ARG A 380 8.24 -20.36 33.46
CA ARG A 380 7.15 -19.95 34.35
C ARG A 380 7.31 -18.52 34.85
N ARG A 381 8.53 -18.10 35.22
CA ARG A 381 8.83 -16.72 35.64
C ARG A 381 8.53 -15.71 34.53
N ARG A 382 9.03 -15.95 33.32
CA ARG A 382 8.86 -15.05 32.17
C ARG A 382 7.41 -14.99 31.67
N LEU A 383 6.70 -16.12 31.69
CA LEU A 383 5.27 -16.17 31.38
C LEU A 383 4.45 -15.39 32.41
N ALA A 384 4.81 -15.45 33.70
CA ALA A 384 4.17 -14.65 34.74
C ALA A 384 4.46 -13.14 34.58
N GLU A 385 5.70 -12.78 34.22
CA GLU A 385 6.09 -11.40 33.87
C GLU A 385 5.25 -10.89 32.68
N PHE A 386 5.12 -11.69 31.62
CA PHE A 386 4.26 -11.38 30.47
C PHE A 386 2.80 -11.19 30.88
N ALA A 387 2.24 -12.13 31.65
CA ALA A 387 0.84 -12.06 32.09
C ALA A 387 0.57 -10.78 32.91
N SER A 388 1.52 -10.37 33.75
CA SER A 388 1.43 -9.13 34.51
C SER A 388 1.40 -7.91 33.60
N LEU A 389 2.34 -7.82 32.66
CA LEU A 389 2.41 -6.68 31.73
C LEU A 389 1.20 -6.64 30.79
N TYR A 390 0.74 -7.81 30.31
CA TYR A 390 -0.45 -7.91 29.48
C TYR A 390 -1.71 -7.37 30.18
N ARG A 391 -1.92 -7.74 31.45
CA ARG A 391 -3.04 -7.18 32.24
C ARG A 391 -2.90 -5.67 32.46
N GLU A 392 -1.68 -5.17 32.68
CA GLU A 392 -1.43 -3.74 32.80
C GLU A 392 -1.77 -2.98 31.51
N MET A 393 -1.36 -3.52 30.35
CA MET A 393 -1.65 -2.93 29.05
C MET A 393 -3.14 -3.00 28.69
N LEU A 394 -3.84 -4.08 29.04
CA LEU A 394 -5.31 -4.17 28.90
C LEU A 394 -6.04 -3.07 29.67
N VAL A 395 -5.65 -2.81 30.92
CA VAL A 395 -6.24 -1.71 31.72
C VAL A 395 -5.87 -0.36 31.13
N THR A 396 -4.62 -0.18 30.73
CA THR A 396 -4.11 1.05 30.11
C THR A 396 -4.90 1.41 28.85
N ALA A 397 -5.14 0.43 27.97
CA ALA A 397 -5.86 0.61 26.71
C ALA A 397 -7.27 1.19 26.85
N GLN A 398 -7.89 1.06 28.03
CA GLN A 398 -9.23 1.62 28.29
C GLN A 398 -9.23 3.13 28.59
N GLY A 399 -8.07 3.69 28.98
CA GLY A 399 -7.96 5.05 29.51
C GLY A 399 -7.11 6.00 28.69
N VAL A 400 -6.47 5.54 27.61
CA VAL A 400 -5.52 6.33 26.82
C VAL A 400 -5.87 6.33 25.33
N THR A 401 -5.30 7.27 24.57
CA THR A 401 -5.41 7.28 23.11
C THR A 401 -4.59 6.14 22.51
N LEU A 402 -4.86 5.79 21.25
CA LEU A 402 -4.09 4.78 20.53
C LEU A 402 -2.59 5.12 20.46
N SER A 403 -2.26 6.38 20.16
CA SER A 403 -0.87 6.85 20.12
C SER A 403 -0.17 6.72 21.47
N GLU A 404 -0.87 7.05 22.56
CA GLU A 404 -0.36 6.87 23.92
C GLU A 404 -0.22 5.38 24.29
N LEU A 405 -1.18 4.53 23.91
CA LEU A 405 -1.08 3.09 24.10
C LEU A 405 0.17 2.53 23.42
N CYS A 406 0.44 2.95 22.17
CA CYS A 406 1.63 2.54 21.44
C CYS A 406 2.92 2.98 22.15
N ARG A 407 2.99 4.24 22.60
CA ARG A 407 4.15 4.76 23.35
C ARG A 407 4.38 3.96 24.64
N ARG A 408 3.32 3.67 25.40
CA ARG A 408 3.42 2.88 26.64
C ARG A 408 3.86 1.44 26.41
N ILE A 409 3.40 0.80 25.34
CA ILE A 409 3.88 -0.53 24.96
C ILE A 409 5.38 -0.45 24.64
N LEU A 410 5.82 0.50 23.81
CA LEU A 410 7.23 0.66 23.45
C LEU A 410 8.13 0.90 24.68
N ASP A 411 7.69 1.78 25.59
CA ASP A 411 8.41 2.05 26.85
C ASP A 411 8.46 0.81 27.75
N ALA A 412 7.34 0.08 27.87
CA ALA A 412 7.29 -1.14 28.66
C ALA A 412 8.15 -2.26 28.07
N LEU A 413 8.40 -2.26 26.76
CA LEU A 413 9.29 -3.20 26.09
C LEU A 413 10.76 -2.77 26.14
N ASP A 414 11.06 -1.55 26.60
CA ASP A 414 12.38 -0.93 26.46
C ASP A 414 12.85 -0.89 25.00
N ALA A 415 11.89 -0.77 24.07
CA ALA A 415 12.11 -0.91 22.63
C ALA A 415 13.10 0.14 22.11
N TRP A 416 13.07 1.35 22.66
CA TRP A 416 14.02 2.41 22.29
C TRP A 416 15.46 2.05 22.68
N ALA A 417 15.69 1.46 23.85
CA ALA A 417 17.03 1.02 24.24
C ALA A 417 17.53 -0.13 23.37
N GLU A 418 16.65 -1.06 22.97
CA GLU A 418 17.00 -2.11 22.01
C GLU A 418 17.38 -1.52 20.65
N VAL A 419 16.64 -0.51 20.16
CA VAL A 419 16.96 0.20 18.92
C VAL A 419 18.31 0.92 19.01
N GLU A 420 18.61 1.63 20.10
CA GLU A 420 19.89 2.32 20.30
C GLU A 420 21.08 1.36 20.47
N ALA A 421 20.82 0.09 20.83
CA ALA A 421 21.85 -0.94 20.91
C ALA A 421 22.22 -1.54 19.55
N LEU A 422 21.47 -1.23 18.49
CA LEU A 422 21.77 -1.67 17.12
C LEU A 422 22.96 -0.88 16.53
N PRO A 423 23.62 -1.43 15.48
CA PRO A 423 24.55 -0.64 14.67
C PRO A 423 23.91 0.66 14.17
N ALA A 424 24.69 1.74 14.05
CA ALA A 424 24.17 3.10 13.82
C ALA A 424 23.16 3.21 12.65
N SER A 425 23.42 2.54 11.53
CA SER A 425 22.50 2.52 10.37
C SER A 425 21.21 1.75 10.63
N ALA A 426 21.29 0.61 11.30
CA ALA A 426 20.15 -0.18 11.71
C ALA A 426 19.31 0.54 12.79
N ALA A 427 19.96 1.21 13.73
CA ALA A 427 19.31 2.02 14.77
C ALA A 427 18.51 3.18 14.14
N LEU A 428 19.11 3.90 13.18
CA LEU A 428 18.43 4.97 12.46
C LEU A 428 17.19 4.46 11.71
N SER A 429 17.32 3.38 10.94
CA SER A 429 16.21 2.78 10.18
C SER A 429 15.07 2.34 11.11
N ALA A 430 15.39 1.63 12.20
CA ALA A 430 14.40 1.18 13.16
C ALA A 430 13.68 2.34 13.87
N ARG A 431 14.40 3.40 14.22
CA ARG A 431 13.83 4.61 14.82
C ARG A 431 12.83 5.29 13.88
N LEU A 432 13.18 5.44 12.60
CA LEU A 432 12.28 6.01 11.59
C LEU A 432 11.03 5.15 11.38
N ASN A 433 11.16 3.82 11.41
CA ASN A 433 10.02 2.92 11.29
C ASN A 433 9.03 3.07 12.46
N LEU A 434 9.54 3.13 13.69
CA LEU A 434 8.69 3.34 14.88
C LEU A 434 7.98 4.70 14.84
N TYR A 435 8.67 5.78 14.48
CA TYR A 435 8.04 7.10 14.33
C TYR A 435 6.94 7.10 13.27
N ARG A 436 7.19 6.49 12.10
CA ARG A 436 6.16 6.36 11.04
C ARG A 436 4.91 5.64 11.53
N PHE A 437 5.07 4.58 12.31
CA PHE A 437 3.93 3.87 12.90
C PHE A 437 3.18 4.74 13.92
N LEU A 438 3.91 5.45 14.80
CA LEU A 438 3.32 6.33 15.81
C LEU A 438 2.57 7.52 15.19
N ASP A 439 3.15 8.18 14.19
CA ASP A 439 2.52 9.28 13.46
C ASP A 439 1.22 8.81 12.80
N ARG A 440 1.22 7.59 12.23
CA ARG A 440 0.00 6.99 11.66
C ARG A 440 -1.06 6.73 12.72
N ALA A 441 -0.68 6.18 13.86
CA ALA A 441 -1.59 5.94 14.98
C ALA A 441 -2.16 7.25 15.57
N GLU A 442 -1.40 8.34 15.50
CA GLU A 442 -1.81 9.66 15.95
C GLU A 442 -2.73 10.38 14.95
N SER A 443 -2.45 10.27 13.65
CA SER A 443 -3.25 10.91 12.59
C SER A 443 -4.55 10.16 12.26
N TRP A 444 -4.70 8.90 12.70
CA TRP A 444 -5.83 8.06 12.32
C TRP A 444 -7.10 8.38 13.13
N SER A 445 -8.24 8.40 12.43
CA SER A 445 -9.58 8.49 13.03
C SER A 445 -10.55 7.60 12.23
N PRO A 446 -11.48 6.87 12.88
CA PRO A 446 -12.56 6.19 12.17
C PRO A 446 -13.61 7.21 11.69
N LEU A 447 -14.39 6.87 10.65
CA LEU A 447 -15.43 7.79 10.15
C LEU A 447 -16.76 7.69 10.91
N GLU A 448 -17.04 6.54 11.51
CA GLU A 448 -18.15 6.40 12.46
C GLU A 448 -17.67 5.83 13.79
N GLY A 449 -18.31 6.30 14.86
CA GLY A 449 -18.01 5.87 16.22
C GLY A 449 -16.81 6.59 16.83
N ARG A 450 -16.27 6.00 17.89
CA ARG A 450 -15.10 6.53 18.59
C ARG A 450 -13.84 5.79 18.10
N PRO A 451 -12.67 6.47 18.03
CA PRO A 451 -11.40 5.78 17.83
C PRO A 451 -11.29 4.59 18.77
N SER A 452 -11.07 3.41 18.19
CA SER A 452 -10.92 2.17 18.94
C SER A 452 -9.79 1.35 18.33
N LEU A 453 -9.15 0.54 19.18
CA LEU A 453 -8.06 -0.33 18.76
C LEU A 453 -8.50 -1.30 17.65
N GLY A 454 -9.69 -1.88 17.77
CA GLY A 454 -10.22 -2.80 16.76
C GLY A 454 -10.42 -2.15 15.40
N ALA A 455 -11.02 -0.96 15.36
CA ALA A 455 -11.17 -0.23 14.10
C ALA A 455 -9.82 0.18 13.48
N PHE A 456 -8.81 0.48 14.30
CA PHE A 456 -7.46 0.75 13.79
C PHE A 456 -6.78 -0.51 13.24
N LEU A 457 -6.92 -1.66 13.92
CA LEU A 457 -6.38 -2.94 13.44
C LEU A 457 -7.06 -3.38 12.14
N GLY A 458 -8.39 -3.26 12.05
CA GLY A 458 -9.11 -3.49 10.80
C GLY A 458 -8.63 -2.58 9.66
N TYR A 459 -8.34 -1.31 9.97
CA TYR A 459 -7.70 -0.39 9.02
C TYR A 459 -6.30 -0.86 8.60
N LEU A 460 -5.45 -1.30 9.53
CA LEU A 460 -4.11 -1.81 9.20
C LEU A 460 -4.15 -3.10 8.38
N GLU A 461 -5.04 -4.03 8.71
CA GLU A 461 -5.24 -5.28 7.94
C GLU A 461 -5.74 -4.99 6.53
N ALA A 462 -6.71 -4.08 6.40
CA ALA A 462 -7.20 -3.61 5.13
C ALA A 462 -6.12 -2.88 4.32
N LEU A 463 -5.08 -2.33 4.94
CA LEU A 463 -3.93 -1.76 4.21
C LEU A 463 -2.90 -2.81 3.81
N GLN A 464 -2.61 -3.82 4.65
CA GLN A 464 -1.67 -4.89 4.32
C GLN A 464 -2.12 -5.72 3.11
N GLN A 465 -3.44 -5.88 2.95
CA GLN A 465 -4.00 -6.66 1.86
C GLN A 465 -4.15 -5.84 0.57
N ASP A 466 -3.89 -4.52 0.58
CA ASP A 466 -4.04 -3.67 -0.61
C ASP A 466 -2.69 -3.30 -1.21
N ALA A 467 -2.36 -3.90 -2.35
CA ALA A 467 -1.22 -3.47 -3.16
C ALA A 467 -1.40 -2.05 -3.74
N ALA A 468 -2.64 -1.54 -3.82
CA ALA A 468 -2.96 -0.21 -4.32
C ALA A 468 -2.99 0.88 -3.23
N ALA A 469 -3.26 0.55 -1.97
CA ALA A 469 -3.15 1.52 -0.86
C ALA A 469 -1.70 1.90 -0.57
N GLU A 470 -0.75 1.04 -0.94
CA GLU A 470 0.68 1.36 -0.94
C GLU A 470 1.05 2.47 -1.93
N GLU A 471 0.20 2.76 -2.92
CA GLU A 471 0.47 3.74 -3.99
C GLU A 471 0.10 5.18 -3.61
N LEU A 472 -0.75 5.40 -2.60
CA LEU A 472 -1.18 6.74 -2.17
C LEU A 472 -0.19 7.41 -1.20
N ASP A 473 0.74 6.65 -0.64
CA ASP A 473 1.75 7.13 0.31
C ASP A 473 3.01 7.63 -0.41
N VAL A 474 2.83 8.44 -1.46
CA VAL A 474 3.90 9.03 -2.30
C VAL A 474 4.73 10.07 -1.51
N ALA A 475 4.30 10.43 -0.30
CA ALA A 475 4.81 11.59 0.43
C ALA A 475 5.87 11.30 1.50
N SER A 476 6.34 10.05 1.67
CA SER A 476 7.53 9.82 2.51
C SER A 476 8.78 10.08 1.67
N LEU A 477 9.25 11.32 1.71
CA LEU A 477 10.49 11.81 1.11
C LEU A 477 11.63 10.83 1.37
N ALA A 478 12.36 10.47 0.31
CA ALA A 478 13.64 9.79 0.41
C ALA A 478 14.53 10.61 1.36
N THR A 479 14.92 10.02 2.49
CA THR A 479 15.90 10.64 3.37
C THR A 479 17.26 10.60 2.66
N GLU A 480 18.01 11.71 2.66
CA GLU A 480 19.39 11.75 2.11
C GLU A 480 20.30 10.68 2.75
N GLU A 481 19.91 10.16 3.91
CA GLU A 481 20.67 9.24 4.74
C GLU A 481 20.40 7.74 4.48
N ALA A 482 19.54 7.35 3.52
CA ALA A 482 19.22 5.94 3.28
C ALA A 482 18.99 5.58 1.81
N VAL A 483 19.34 4.34 1.44
CA VAL A 483 19.08 3.75 0.12
C VAL A 483 17.58 3.53 -0.04
N THR A 484 17.02 4.02 -1.14
CA THR A 484 15.57 3.92 -1.38
C THR A 484 15.22 2.59 -2.05
N MET A 485 14.32 1.82 -1.44
CA MET A 485 13.81 0.55 -1.96
C MET A 485 12.31 0.67 -2.27
N MET A 486 11.92 0.48 -3.53
CA MET A 486 10.52 0.57 -3.94
C MET A 486 10.20 -0.23 -5.20
N THR A 487 8.93 -0.31 -5.59
CA THR A 487 8.56 -0.93 -6.87
C THR A 487 8.81 0.01 -8.04
N VAL A 488 9.03 -0.54 -9.23
CA VAL A 488 9.21 0.25 -10.47
C VAL A 488 8.04 1.20 -10.73
N HIS A 489 6.81 0.83 -10.37
CA HIS A 489 5.63 1.70 -10.53
C HIS A 489 5.74 2.96 -9.67
N ARG A 490 6.31 2.85 -8.46
CA ARG A 490 6.50 3.98 -7.54
C ARG A 490 7.66 4.88 -7.93
N ALA A 491 8.59 4.39 -8.75
CA ALA A 491 9.74 5.17 -9.22
C ALA A 491 9.36 6.25 -10.25
N LYS A 492 8.09 6.28 -10.68
CA LYS A 492 7.63 7.26 -11.66
C LYS A 492 7.82 8.68 -11.13
N GLY A 493 8.41 9.54 -11.96
CA GLY A 493 8.75 10.92 -11.59
C GLY A 493 9.98 11.07 -10.69
N LEU A 494 10.61 9.97 -10.26
CA LEU A 494 11.81 9.98 -9.41
C LEU A 494 13.09 9.71 -10.22
N GLU A 495 14.22 10.09 -9.64
CA GLU A 495 15.55 9.91 -10.22
C GLU A 495 16.62 9.69 -9.14
N TRP A 496 17.66 8.95 -9.49
CA TRP A 496 18.81 8.61 -8.65
C TRP A 496 20.06 8.57 -9.52
N ASP A 497 21.22 8.79 -8.90
CA ASP A 497 22.52 8.71 -9.60
C ASP A 497 22.88 7.25 -9.92
N ALA A 498 22.50 6.32 -9.03
CA ALA A 498 22.67 4.88 -9.23
C ALA A 498 21.34 4.12 -9.02
N VAL A 499 21.00 3.24 -9.96
CA VAL A 499 19.78 2.43 -9.92
C VAL A 499 20.09 0.95 -10.12
N PHE A 500 19.61 0.12 -9.19
CA PHE A 500 19.69 -1.33 -9.26
C PHE A 500 18.32 -1.91 -9.61
N LEU A 501 18.28 -2.87 -10.55
CA LEU A 501 17.08 -3.60 -10.96
C LEU A 501 17.28 -5.09 -10.65
N PRO A 502 16.85 -5.58 -9.46
CA PRO A 502 17.00 -6.98 -9.11
C PRO A 502 15.97 -7.86 -9.82
N ALA A 503 16.30 -9.14 -9.96
CA ALA A 503 15.40 -10.18 -10.47
C ALA A 503 14.86 -9.88 -11.89
N VAL A 504 15.68 -9.34 -12.79
CA VAL A 504 15.31 -9.13 -14.20
C VAL A 504 15.32 -10.47 -14.96
N ALA A 505 14.24 -11.23 -14.81
CA ALA A 505 14.04 -12.53 -15.46
C ALA A 505 12.59 -12.73 -15.92
N LYS A 506 12.37 -13.68 -16.82
CA LYS A 506 11.02 -13.98 -17.32
C LYS A 506 10.15 -14.52 -16.18
N GLY A 507 9.06 -13.81 -15.87
CA GLY A 507 8.05 -14.23 -14.89
C GLY A 507 8.24 -13.71 -13.46
N THR A 508 9.23 -12.84 -13.22
CA THR A 508 9.53 -12.31 -11.88
C THR A 508 8.55 -11.29 -11.37
#